data_AF-A0A9X8VGI0-F1
#
_entry.id   AF-A0A9X8VGI0-F1
#
_cell.length_a   1.000
_cell.length_b   1.000
_cell.length_c   1.000
_cell.angle_alpha   90.00
_cell.angle_beta   90.00
_cell.angle_gamma   90.00
#
_symmetry.space_group_name_H-M   'P 1'
#
loop_
_entity.id
_entity.type
_entity.pdbx_description
1 polymer ?
#
loop_
_entity_poly.entity_id
_entity_poly.type
_entity_poly.pdbx_seq_one_letter_code
_entity_poly.pdbx_strand_id
1 'polypeptide(L)'
;QINGPLKGIAPLLGVDAITFVLMAIAGLLVYAVNQRRLSAAVIAAALLLLPWPLRQLQWFAPQPEKAVNVAMVQGNIPQSMKWDPSILLSTLQTYLDETRPYMGKAPIIIWPESAIPDFEPRQNGFLTMMDDLMRAKNSSLITGIV
;
A
#
# COMPACT_ATOMS: atom_id res chain seq x y z
N GLN A 1 9.31 -9.33 -7.94
CA GLN A 1 10.67 -9.23 -7.37
C GLN A 1 10.72 -8.55 -6.00
N ILE A 2 9.58 -8.33 -5.31
CA ILE A 2 9.55 -7.64 -4.02
C ILE A 2 10.43 -8.30 -2.94
N ASN A 3 10.35 -9.63 -2.83
CA ASN A 3 11.21 -10.45 -1.96
C ASN A 3 12.36 -11.12 -2.73
N GLY A 4 12.55 -10.75 -4.01
CA GLY A 4 13.46 -11.42 -4.93
C GLY A 4 14.87 -10.83 -4.96
N PRO A 5 15.78 -11.44 -5.75
CA PRO A 5 17.16 -10.99 -5.96
C PRO A 5 17.27 -9.56 -6.47
N LEU A 6 16.31 -9.11 -7.27
CA LEU A 6 16.36 -7.80 -7.94
C LEU A 6 15.78 -6.65 -7.12
N LYS A 7 15.30 -6.88 -5.89
CA LYS A 7 14.63 -5.82 -5.09
C LYS A 7 15.51 -4.58 -4.85
N GLY A 8 16.83 -4.75 -4.81
CA GLY A 8 17.78 -3.66 -4.58
C GLY A 8 17.87 -2.65 -5.74
N ILE A 9 17.34 -3.00 -6.92
CA ILE A 9 17.26 -2.08 -8.07
C ILE A 9 16.13 -1.06 -7.88
N ALA A 10 15.02 -1.45 -7.25
CA ALA A 10 13.82 -0.61 -7.15
C ALA A 10 14.08 0.77 -6.52
N PRO A 11 14.84 0.91 -5.42
CA PRO A 11 15.14 2.21 -4.83
C PRO A 11 16.04 3.11 -5.70
N LEU A 12 16.77 2.53 -6.67
CA LEU A 12 17.75 3.25 -7.49
C LEU A 12 17.17 3.67 -8.84
N LEU A 13 16.47 2.76 -9.52
CA LEU A 13 16.03 2.93 -10.91
C LEU A 13 14.53 2.68 -11.10
N GLY A 14 13.80 2.41 -10.01
CA GLY A 14 12.36 2.13 -10.06
C GLY A 14 12.02 0.69 -10.46
N VAL A 15 10.72 0.40 -10.48
CA VAL A 15 10.20 -0.94 -10.81
C VAL A 15 10.35 -1.29 -12.30
N ASP A 16 10.32 -0.29 -13.19
CA ASP A 16 10.44 -0.51 -14.64
C ASP A 16 11.82 -1.04 -15.04
N ALA A 17 12.87 -0.63 -14.33
CA ALA A 17 14.21 -1.20 -14.52
C ALA A 17 14.25 -2.70 -14.17
N ILE A 18 13.50 -3.12 -13.15
CA ILE A 18 13.37 -4.54 -12.81
C ILE A 18 12.63 -5.28 -13.93
N THR A 19 11.54 -4.70 -14.46
CA THR A 19 10.81 -5.27 -15.60
C THR A 19 11.72 -5.43 -16.82
N PHE A 20 12.52 -4.40 -17.13
CA PHE A 20 13.50 -4.44 -18.22
C PHE A 20 14.54 -5.54 -18.03
N VAL A 21 15.16 -5.64 -16.84
CA VAL A 21 16.16 -6.67 -16.53
C VAL A 21 15.56 -8.08 -16.62
N LEU A 22 14.34 -8.28 -16.13
CA LEU A 22 13.65 -9.58 -16.25
C LEU A 22 13.39 -9.96 -17.71
N MET A 23 12.97 -9.00 -18.54
CA MET A 23 12.81 -9.24 -19.98
C MET A 23 14.13 -9.62 -20.65
N ALA A 24 15.21 -8.90 -20.33
CA ALA A 24 16.54 -9.19 -20.85
C ALA A 24 17.04 -10.58 -20.43
N ILE A 25 16.87 -10.96 -19.16
CA ILE A 25 17.21 -12.29 -18.65
C ILE A 25 16.42 -13.37 -19.38
N ALA A 26 15.10 -13.22 -19.51
CA ALA A 26 14.25 -14.19 -20.19
C ALA A 26 14.66 -14.35 -21.67
N GLY A 27 14.89 -13.24 -22.38
CA GLY A 27 15.36 -13.25 -23.76
C GLY A 27 16.73 -13.92 -23.92
N LEU A 28 17.68 -13.62 -23.03
CA LEU A 28 19.01 -14.24 -23.02
C LEU A 28 18.96 -15.74 -22.75
N LEU A 29 18.08 -16.20 -21.86
CA LEU A 29 17.90 -17.63 -21.59
C LEU A 29 17.33 -18.37 -22.81
N VAL A 30 16.30 -17.81 -23.46
CA VAL A 30 15.74 -18.39 -24.71
C VAL A 30 16.81 -18.44 -25.80
N TYR A 31 17.56 -17.36 -25.98
CA TYR A 31 18.66 -17.30 -26.93
C TYR A 31 19.76 -18.31 -26.61
N ALA A 32 20.14 -18.46 -25.35
CA ALA A 32 21.12 -19.44 -24.90
C ALA A 32 20.73 -20.87 -25.24
N VAL A 33 19.45 -21.22 -25.03
CA VAL A 33 18.91 -22.55 -25.35
C VAL A 33 18.87 -22.77 -26.87
N ASN A 34 18.31 -21.84 -27.63
CA ASN A 34 18.09 -22.02 -29.07
C ASN A 34 19.41 -22.04 -29.86
N GLN A 35 20.35 -21.15 -29.49
CA GLN A 35 21.66 -21.05 -30.15
C GLN A 35 22.73 -21.92 -29.46
N ARG A 36 22.38 -22.64 -28.40
CA ARG A 36 23.29 -23.44 -27.57
C ARG A 36 24.52 -22.64 -27.09
N ARG A 37 24.32 -21.37 -26.74
CA ARG A 37 25.38 -20.44 -26.32
C ARG A 37 25.40 -20.28 -24.81
N LEU A 38 26.38 -20.92 -24.16
CA LEU A 38 26.57 -20.84 -22.71
C LEU A 38 26.84 -19.40 -22.23
N SER A 39 27.52 -18.58 -23.04
CA SER A 39 27.80 -17.18 -22.68
C SER A 39 26.55 -16.36 -22.41
N ALA A 40 25.47 -16.57 -23.16
CA ALA A 40 24.20 -15.89 -22.95
C ALA A 40 23.53 -16.32 -21.62
N ALA A 41 23.63 -17.59 -21.26
CA ALA A 41 23.15 -18.08 -19.96
C ALA A 41 23.97 -17.50 -18.79
N VAL A 42 25.28 -17.38 -18.95
CA VAL A 42 26.17 -16.75 -17.95
C VAL A 42 25.82 -15.27 -17.77
N ILE A 43 25.58 -14.52 -18.85
CA ILE A 43 25.16 -13.11 -18.75
C ILE A 43 23.80 -13.00 -18.06
N ALA A 44 22.84 -13.86 -18.40
CA ALA A 44 21.53 -13.89 -17.75
C ALA A 44 21.66 -14.15 -16.23
N ALA A 45 22.51 -15.10 -15.83
CA ALA A 45 22.78 -15.38 -14.42
C ALA A 45 23.48 -14.18 -13.73
N ALA A 46 24.44 -13.54 -14.40
CA ALA A 46 25.10 -12.35 -13.88
C ALA A 46 24.10 -11.19 -13.66
N LEU A 47 23.22 -10.92 -14.62
CA LEU A 47 22.17 -9.90 -14.48
C LEU A 47 21.23 -10.18 -13.30
N LEU A 48 20.99 -11.46 -12.97
CA LEU A 48 20.18 -11.84 -11.82
C LEU A 48 20.92 -11.67 -10.48
N LEU A 49 22.21 -12.01 -10.43
CA LEU A 49 22.98 -12.14 -9.19
C LEU A 49 23.77 -10.88 -8.81
N LEU A 50 24.26 -10.11 -9.79
CA LEU A 50 25.04 -8.89 -9.53
C LEU A 50 24.30 -7.85 -8.67
N PRO A 51 22.97 -7.64 -8.83
CA PRO A 51 22.23 -6.69 -8.00
C PRO A 51 21.96 -7.20 -6.57
N TRP A 52 22.31 -8.44 -6.24
CA TRP A 52 22.00 -9.05 -4.95
C TRP A 52 22.52 -8.28 -3.73
N PRO A 53 23.76 -7.74 -3.70
CA PRO A 53 24.26 -7.00 -2.55
C PRO A 53 23.47 -5.71 -2.26
N LEU A 54 22.89 -5.08 -3.29
CA LEU A 54 22.09 -3.85 -3.15
C LEU A 54 20.88 -4.04 -2.23
N ARG A 55 20.44 -5.29 -2.01
CA ARG A 55 19.32 -5.64 -1.13
C ARG A 55 19.60 -5.39 0.35
N GLN A 56 20.87 -5.29 0.73
CA GLN A 56 21.32 -5.07 2.12
C GLN A 56 21.48 -3.58 2.43
N LEU A 57 21.47 -2.71 1.42
CA LEU A 57 21.59 -1.28 1.60
C LEU A 57 20.27 -0.70 2.15
N GLN A 58 20.37 0.00 3.27
CA GLN A 58 19.27 0.79 3.82
C GLN A 58 19.42 2.23 3.32
N TRP A 59 18.53 2.64 2.42
CA TRP A 59 18.49 4.00 1.87
C TRP A 59 17.78 5.01 2.79
N PHE A 60 17.34 4.58 3.97
CA PHE A 60 16.61 5.39 4.93
C PHE A 60 17.13 5.13 6.35
N ALA A 61 16.97 6.12 7.23
CA ALA A 61 17.26 6.00 8.66
C ALA A 61 15.94 6.03 9.44
N PRO A 62 15.64 5.02 10.28
CA PRO A 62 14.45 5.04 11.13
C PRO A 62 14.56 6.13 12.21
N GLN A 63 13.42 6.71 12.60
CA GLN A 63 13.29 7.73 13.66
C GLN A 63 12.38 7.19 14.78
N PRO A 64 12.89 6.38 15.72
CA PRO A 64 12.10 5.75 16.77
C PRO A 64 11.35 6.75 17.66
N GLU A 65 11.92 7.94 17.84
CA GLU A 65 11.35 9.03 18.64
C GLU A 65 10.06 9.62 18.04
N LYS A 66 9.80 9.38 16.75
CA LYS A 66 8.57 9.78 16.05
C LYS A 66 7.65 8.60 15.75
N ALA A 67 7.90 7.44 16.34
CA ALA A 67 7.04 6.27 16.15
C ALA A 67 5.64 6.53 16.73
N VAL A 68 4.62 6.23 15.94
CA VAL A 68 3.22 6.40 16.34
C VAL A 68 2.41 5.15 16.02
N ASN A 69 1.40 4.86 16.85
CA ASN A 69 0.45 3.80 16.57
C ASN A 69 -0.55 4.27 15.49
N VAL A 70 -0.75 3.44 14.48
CA VAL A 70 -1.71 3.70 13.39
C VAL A 70 -2.76 2.60 13.40
N ALA A 71 -4.04 2.97 13.40
CA ALA A 71 -5.16 2.05 13.22
C ALA A 71 -5.68 2.13 11.78
N MET A 72 -5.82 0.98 11.12
CA MET A 72 -6.43 0.88 9.79
C MET A 72 -7.70 0.05 9.90
N VAL A 73 -8.85 0.64 9.56
CA VAL A 73 -10.16 -0.01 9.69
C VAL A 73 -10.55 -0.65 8.36
N GLN A 74 -10.91 -1.93 8.39
CA GLN A 74 -11.41 -2.65 7.21
C GLN A 74 -12.89 -2.98 7.39
N GLY A 75 -13.77 -2.18 6.79
CA GLY A 75 -15.23 -2.37 6.96
C GLY A 75 -15.80 -3.62 6.29
N ASN A 76 -15.08 -4.24 5.33
CA ASN A 76 -15.51 -5.45 4.61
C ASN A 76 -16.93 -5.35 3.99
N ILE A 77 -17.29 -4.17 3.48
CA ILE A 77 -18.60 -3.92 2.85
C ILE A 77 -18.63 -4.57 1.46
N PRO A 78 -19.63 -5.43 1.14
CA PRO A 78 -19.72 -6.06 -0.16
C PRO A 78 -19.84 -5.05 -1.30
N GLN A 79 -19.01 -5.21 -2.34
CA GLN A 79 -18.95 -4.29 -3.47
C GLN A 79 -20.30 -4.13 -4.19
N SER A 80 -21.13 -5.17 -4.23
CA SER A 80 -22.47 -5.14 -4.84
C SER A 80 -23.43 -4.18 -4.14
N MET A 81 -23.20 -3.90 -2.86
CA MET A 81 -24.06 -3.01 -2.07
C MET A 81 -23.41 -1.66 -1.79
N LYS A 82 -22.08 -1.52 -1.97
CA LYS A 82 -21.29 -0.33 -1.59
C LYS A 82 -21.91 1.02 -1.98
N TRP A 83 -22.59 1.07 -3.13
CA TRP A 83 -23.19 2.27 -3.70
C TRP A 83 -24.71 2.36 -3.53
N ASP A 84 -25.32 1.41 -2.83
CA ASP A 84 -26.73 1.43 -2.51
C ASP A 84 -26.99 2.48 -1.41
N PRO A 85 -27.77 3.54 -1.69
CA PRO A 85 -28.05 4.58 -0.71
C PRO A 85 -28.72 4.04 0.57
N SER A 86 -29.43 2.91 0.49
CA SER A 86 -30.10 2.29 1.63
C SER A 86 -29.14 1.73 2.68
N ILE A 87 -27.91 1.38 2.28
CA ILE A 87 -26.90 0.83 3.19
C ILE A 87 -25.90 1.88 3.69
N LEU A 88 -25.98 3.13 3.24
CA LEU A 88 -25.05 4.20 3.59
C LEU A 88 -24.92 4.36 5.11
N LEU A 89 -26.06 4.50 5.80
CA LEU A 89 -26.07 4.66 7.26
C LEU A 89 -25.45 3.45 7.98
N SER A 90 -25.76 2.23 7.52
CA SER A 90 -25.16 1.02 8.07
C SER A 90 -23.64 1.00 7.86
N THR A 91 -23.18 1.44 6.68
CA THR A 91 -21.75 1.51 6.35
C THR A 91 -21.01 2.50 7.26
N LEU A 92 -21.57 3.71 7.43
CA LEU A 92 -21.01 4.72 8.33
C LEU A 92 -20.99 4.23 9.78
N GLN A 93 -22.03 3.54 10.22
CA GLN A 93 -22.11 2.95 11.55
C GLN A 93 -21.04 1.87 11.76
N THR A 94 -20.85 0.97 10.80
CA THR A 94 -19.78 -0.04 10.85
C THR A 94 -18.41 0.62 11.02
N TYR A 95 -18.08 1.62 10.19
CA TYR A 95 -16.80 2.31 10.33
C TYR A 95 -16.65 3.03 11.67
N LEU A 96 -17.71 3.66 12.17
CA LEU A 96 -17.70 4.32 13.48
C LEU A 96 -17.47 3.33 14.63
N ASP A 97 -18.18 2.21 14.63
CA ASP A 97 -18.10 1.20 15.68
C ASP A 97 -16.74 0.51 15.70
N GLU A 98 -16.18 0.17 14.53
CA GLU A 98 -14.83 -0.38 14.40
C GLU A 98 -13.74 0.63 14.78
N THR A 99 -14.02 1.92 14.64
CA THR A 99 -13.07 2.98 15.01
C THR A 99 -13.05 3.27 16.51
N ARG A 100 -14.21 3.14 17.18
CA ARG A 100 -14.40 3.55 18.58
C ARG A 100 -13.38 2.97 19.57
N PRO A 101 -12.96 1.69 19.49
CA PRO A 101 -11.98 1.12 20.41
C PRO A 101 -10.57 1.72 20.33
N TYR A 102 -10.24 2.40 19.22
CA TYR A 102 -8.90 2.92 18.91
C TYR A 102 -8.76 4.43 19.13
N MET A 103 -9.87 5.16 19.24
CA MET A 103 -9.86 6.60 19.53
C MET A 103 -9.17 6.87 20.88
N GLY A 104 -8.17 7.74 20.88
CA GLY A 104 -7.32 8.03 22.05
C GLY A 104 -6.26 6.99 22.38
N LYS A 105 -6.18 5.90 21.61
CA LYS A 105 -5.07 4.92 21.66
C LYS A 105 -4.16 5.04 20.44
N ALA A 106 -4.74 5.29 19.27
CA ALA A 106 -4.04 5.54 18.02
C ALA A 106 -4.18 7.01 17.62
N PRO A 107 -3.08 7.78 17.52
CA PRO A 107 -3.14 9.16 17.05
C PRO A 107 -3.58 9.27 15.58
N ILE A 108 -3.38 8.23 14.76
CA ILE A 108 -3.77 8.21 13.35
C ILE A 108 -4.68 7.01 13.09
N ILE A 109 -5.85 7.28 12.51
CA ILE A 109 -6.84 6.29 12.10
C ILE A 109 -7.10 6.46 10.60
N ILE A 110 -7.09 5.37 9.85
CA ILE A 110 -7.25 5.37 8.40
C ILE A 110 -8.44 4.49 8.01
N TRP A 111 -9.34 5.06 7.22
CA TRP A 111 -10.37 4.32 6.48
C TRP A 111 -9.98 4.23 5.00
N PRO A 112 -10.40 3.17 4.29
CA PRO A 112 -9.99 2.92 2.92
C PRO A 112 -10.65 3.88 1.92
N GLU A 113 -10.33 3.66 0.64
CA GLU A 113 -10.91 4.39 -0.48
C GLU A 113 -12.44 4.26 -0.55
N SER A 114 -13.12 5.40 -0.71
CA SER A 114 -14.58 5.50 -0.76
C SER A 114 -15.26 4.76 0.42
N ALA A 115 -14.70 4.91 1.62
CA ALA A 115 -15.28 4.36 2.85
C ALA A 115 -16.60 5.06 3.21
N ILE A 116 -16.73 6.34 2.82
CA ILE A 116 -17.97 7.09 2.83
C ILE A 116 -18.51 7.10 1.38
N PRO A 117 -19.45 6.21 1.01
CA PRO A 117 -19.94 6.08 -0.37
C PRO A 117 -21.01 7.14 -0.69
N ASP A 118 -20.69 8.41 -0.41
CA ASP A 118 -21.54 9.56 -0.72
C ASP A 118 -20.67 10.80 -0.97
N PHE A 119 -21.23 11.80 -1.64
CA PHE A 119 -20.59 13.07 -1.94
C PHE A 119 -20.28 13.85 -0.66
N GLU A 120 -19.04 14.31 -0.52
CA GLU A 120 -18.57 15.10 0.64
C GLU A 120 -19.52 16.23 1.06
N PRO A 121 -20.06 17.08 0.16
CA PRO A 121 -20.96 18.17 0.56
C PRO A 121 -22.24 17.69 1.26
N ARG A 122 -22.69 16.46 0.96
CA ARG A 122 -23.88 15.84 1.61
C ARG A 122 -23.56 15.25 2.97
N GLN A 123 -22.28 15.01 3.26
CA GLN A 123 -21.81 14.37 4.49
C GLN A 123 -21.13 15.34 5.47
N ASN A 124 -21.18 16.65 5.22
CA ASN A 124 -20.62 17.68 6.11
C ASN A 124 -20.99 17.48 7.58
N GLY A 125 -22.27 17.17 7.89
CA GLY A 125 -22.70 16.94 9.27
C GLY A 125 -22.00 15.75 9.94
N PHE A 126 -21.83 14.65 9.21
CA PHE A 126 -21.10 13.48 9.69
C PHE A 126 -19.61 13.78 9.85
N LEU A 127 -19.01 14.49 8.89
CA LEU A 127 -17.59 14.86 8.93
C LEU A 127 -17.27 15.79 10.10
N THR A 128 -18.11 16.80 10.37
CA THR A 128 -17.96 17.68 11.55
C THR A 128 -18.08 16.90 12.86
N MET A 129 -19.08 16.00 12.97
CA MET A 129 -19.21 15.12 14.14
C MET A 129 -17.94 14.26 14.34
N MET A 130 -17.38 13.71 13.26
CA MET A 130 -16.17 12.91 13.33
C MET A 130 -14.94 13.74 13.72
N ASP A 131 -14.79 14.97 13.20
CA ASP A 131 -13.70 15.88 13.57
C ASP A 131 -13.74 16.22 15.07
N ASP A 132 -14.91 16.59 15.59
CA ASP A 132 -15.09 16.90 17.01
C ASP A 132 -14.73 15.69 17.89
N LEU A 133 -15.19 14.50 17.50
CA LEU A 133 -14.93 13.26 18.22
C LEU A 133 -13.43 12.92 18.23
N MET A 134 -12.77 13.03 17.07
CA MET A 134 -11.34 12.74 16.93
C MET A 134 -10.49 13.72 17.74
N ARG A 135 -10.78 15.03 17.67
CA ARG A 135 -10.10 16.06 18.48
C ARG A 135 -10.28 15.82 19.97
N ALA A 136 -11.49 15.52 20.42
CA ALA A 136 -11.78 15.24 21.83
C ALA A 136 -10.99 14.02 22.36
N LYS A 137 -10.57 13.11 21.49
CA LYS A 137 -9.79 11.91 21.83
C LYS A 137 -8.32 12.01 21.46
N ASN A 138 -7.81 13.15 20.97
CA ASN A 138 -6.43 13.30 20.47
C ASN A 138 -6.07 12.27 19.38
N SER A 139 -7.03 11.96 18.51
CA SER A 139 -6.83 11.13 17.31
C SER A 139 -7.08 11.98 16.06
N SER A 140 -6.65 11.50 14.91
CA SER A 140 -6.93 12.07 13.59
C SER A 140 -7.48 10.97 12.68
N LEU A 141 -8.49 11.30 11.87
CA LEU A 141 -9.06 10.40 10.87
C LEU A 141 -8.64 10.83 9.47
N ILE A 142 -8.18 9.87 8.66
CA ILE A 142 -7.95 10.02 7.23
C ILE A 142 -8.87 9.02 6.52
N THR A 143 -9.72 9.47 5.62
CA THR A 143 -10.70 8.61 4.95
C THR A 143 -10.83 8.96 3.47
N GLY A 144 -11.16 7.98 2.64
CA GLY A 144 -11.66 8.21 1.30
C GLY A 144 -13.15 8.55 1.31
N ILE A 145 -13.51 9.58 0.57
CA ILE A 145 -14.89 10.01 0.31
C ILE A 145 -15.02 10.34 -1.19
N VAL A 146 -16.25 10.29 -1.70
CA VAL A 146 -16.59 10.58 -3.10
C VAL A 146 -17.02 12.04 -3.23
#